data_AF-A0A950LHS6-F1
#
_entry.id   AF-A0A950LHS6-F1
#
_cell.length_a   1.000
_cell.length_b   1.000
_cell.length_c   1.000
_cell.angle_alpha   90.00
_cell.angle_beta   90.00
_cell.angle_gamma   90.00
#
_symmetry.space_group_name_H-M   'P 1'
#
loop_
_entity.id
_entity.type
_entity.pdbx_description
1 polymer ?
#
loop_
_entity_poly.entity_id
_entity_poly.type
_entity_poly.pdbx_seq_one_letter_code
_entity_poly.pdbx_strand_id
1 'polypeptide(L)'
;MNDTTPKTERRIERRSRPSFTDQEALQFHAQGRPGKIEVVPTKPMATQRDLSLAYSPGVAVPVLAIADDPASAFDYTAKGNLVAVISNGTAILGLGNLGALASKPVMEGKAVLFKRFADIDSIDLEVATEDPEEFINAVKLLGPSFGGINLEDIKAPECFVIEEKLRELMDIPVF
;
A
#
# COMPACT_ATOMS: atom_id res chain seq x y z
N MET A 1 -52.92 -23.82 35.60
CA MET A 1 -52.51 -23.12 34.36
C MET A 1 -51.09 -22.66 34.58
N ASN A 2 -50.10 -23.45 34.15
CA ASN A 2 -48.70 -23.05 34.14
C ASN A 2 -48.37 -22.65 32.71
N ASP A 3 -48.15 -21.36 32.52
CA ASP A 3 -47.77 -20.74 31.26
C ASP A 3 -46.31 -21.05 30.95
N THR A 4 -46.10 -21.95 30.00
CA THR A 4 -44.78 -22.29 29.45
C THR A 4 -44.57 -21.52 28.16
N THR A 5 -44.02 -20.31 28.26
CA THR A 5 -43.51 -19.58 27.10
C THR A 5 -42.04 -19.98 26.84
N PRO A 6 -41.67 -20.51 25.67
CA PRO A 6 -40.27 -20.84 25.37
C PRO A 6 -39.49 -19.56 25.06
N LYS A 7 -38.37 -19.35 25.76
CA LYS A 7 -37.40 -18.30 25.42
C LYS A 7 -36.75 -18.65 24.08
N THR A 8 -36.98 -17.80 23.07
CA THR A 8 -36.36 -17.91 21.76
C THR A 8 -34.86 -17.62 21.89
N GLU A 9 -34.04 -18.66 21.86
CA GLU A 9 -32.59 -18.53 21.72
C GLU A 9 -32.27 -17.96 20.33
N ARG A 10 -31.76 -16.72 20.29
CA ARG A 10 -31.20 -16.16 19.06
C ARG A 10 -29.97 -16.97 18.68
N ARG A 11 -30.11 -17.76 17.64
CA ARG A 11 -29.03 -18.47 16.96
C ARG A 11 -28.03 -17.42 16.44
N ILE A 12 -26.89 -17.28 17.10
CA ILE A 12 -25.76 -16.52 16.57
C ILE A 12 -25.33 -17.25 15.30
N GLU A 13 -25.51 -16.60 14.14
CA GLU A 13 -25.06 -17.13 12.85
C GLU A 13 -23.56 -17.43 12.93
N ARG A 14 -23.21 -18.69 12.74
CA ARG A 14 -21.83 -19.14 12.62
C ARG A 14 -21.23 -18.48 11.37
N ARG A 15 -20.47 -17.40 11.55
CA ARG A 15 -19.45 -17.00 10.54
C ARG A 15 -18.62 -18.25 10.25
N SER A 16 -18.52 -18.64 8.98
CA SER A 16 -17.72 -19.82 8.59
C SER A 16 -16.32 -19.66 9.17
N ARG A 17 -15.87 -20.64 9.94
CA ARG A 17 -14.51 -20.60 10.48
C ARG A 17 -13.51 -20.52 9.32
N PRO A 18 -12.41 -19.75 9.46
CA PRO A 18 -11.36 -19.73 8.46
C PRO A 18 -10.89 -21.17 8.17
N SER A 19 -10.47 -21.44 6.94
CA SER A 19 -9.92 -22.74 6.54
C SER A 19 -8.52 -23.02 7.10
N PHE A 20 -8.03 -22.18 8.01
CA PHE A 20 -6.68 -22.17 8.55
C PHE A 20 -6.71 -21.76 10.04
N THR A 21 -5.64 -22.10 10.75
CA THR A 21 -5.37 -21.72 12.14
C THR A 21 -4.56 -20.42 12.22
N ASP A 22 -4.63 -19.72 13.35
CA ASP A 22 -3.83 -18.50 13.58
C ASP A 22 -2.32 -18.76 13.40
N GLN A 23 -1.86 -19.95 13.80
CA GLN A 23 -0.46 -20.36 13.65
C GLN A 23 -0.06 -20.52 12.19
N GLU A 24 -0.94 -21.05 11.33
CA GLU A 24 -0.70 -21.14 9.88
C GLU A 24 -0.63 -19.74 9.25
N ALA A 25 -1.49 -18.81 9.66
CA ALA A 25 -1.43 -17.43 9.18
C ALA A 25 -0.12 -16.74 9.58
N LEU A 26 0.31 -16.87 10.85
CA LEU A 26 1.58 -16.30 11.30
C LEU A 26 2.78 -16.93 10.57
N GLN A 27 2.76 -18.25 10.38
CA GLN A 27 3.81 -18.96 9.65
C GLN A 27 3.89 -18.51 8.18
N PHE A 28 2.74 -18.32 7.52
CA PHE A 28 2.69 -17.81 6.15
C PHE A 28 3.43 -16.47 5.98
N HIS A 29 3.34 -15.57 6.97
CA HIS A 29 4.02 -14.28 6.93
C HIS A 29 5.50 -14.32 7.36
N ALA A 30 5.94 -15.36 8.06
CA ALA A 30 7.27 -15.42 8.69
C ALA A 30 8.25 -16.39 8.03
N GLN A 31 7.76 -17.48 7.42
CA GLN A 31 8.60 -18.54 6.88
C GLN A 31 9.32 -18.11 5.59
N GLY A 32 10.60 -18.50 5.48
CA GLY A 32 11.44 -18.12 4.35
C GLY A 32 11.90 -16.67 4.46
N ARG A 33 11.41 -15.81 3.57
CA ARG A 33 11.63 -14.36 3.62
C ARG A 33 10.38 -13.72 4.26
N PRO A 34 10.49 -13.04 5.42
CA PRO A 34 9.34 -12.42 6.07
C PRO A 34 8.68 -11.33 5.21
N GLY A 35 7.37 -11.17 5.39
CA GLY A 35 6.53 -10.26 4.61
C GLY A 35 6.07 -10.88 3.30
N LYS A 36 5.32 -10.11 2.51
CA LYS A 36 4.71 -10.59 1.26
C LYS A 36 5.26 -9.94 -0.01
N ILE A 37 6.22 -9.03 0.12
CA ILE A 37 6.77 -8.25 -0.99
C ILE A 37 8.29 -8.35 -1.07
N GLU A 38 8.82 -8.19 -2.28
CA GLU A 38 10.24 -8.01 -2.52
C GLU A 38 10.47 -7.09 -3.73
N VAL A 39 11.66 -6.50 -3.81
CA VAL A 39 12.08 -5.67 -4.96
C VAL A 39 13.06 -6.47 -5.80
N VAL A 40 12.76 -6.63 -7.09
CA VAL A 40 13.57 -7.38 -8.05
C VAL A 40 13.97 -6.46 -9.21
N PRO A 41 15.25 -6.40 -9.61
CA PRO A 41 15.67 -5.59 -10.75
C PRO A 41 15.04 -6.07 -12.06
N THR A 42 14.62 -5.12 -12.91
CA THR A 42 14.00 -5.40 -14.22
C THR A 42 15.00 -5.35 -15.38
N LYS A 43 16.22 -4.85 -15.15
CA LYS A 43 17.29 -4.73 -16.13
C LYS A 43 18.46 -5.66 -15.75
N PRO A 44 19.27 -6.14 -16.72
CA PRO A 44 20.48 -6.91 -16.43
C PRO A 44 21.42 -6.16 -15.48
N MET A 45 22.05 -6.88 -14.56
CA MET A 45 23.00 -6.34 -13.56
C MET A 45 24.23 -7.25 -13.41
N ALA A 46 24.55 -8.04 -14.43
CA ALA A 46 25.53 -9.12 -14.32
C ALA A 46 26.96 -8.69 -14.72
N THR A 47 27.08 -7.64 -15.53
CA THR A 47 28.37 -7.20 -16.08
C THR A 47 28.75 -5.79 -15.61
N GLN A 48 30.04 -5.46 -15.71
CA GLN A 48 30.50 -4.09 -15.46
C GLN A 48 29.78 -3.08 -16.35
N ARG A 49 29.53 -3.44 -17.63
CA ARG A 49 28.78 -2.59 -18.55
C ARG A 49 27.36 -2.35 -18.06
N ASP A 50 26.67 -3.39 -17.60
CA ASP A 50 25.31 -3.27 -17.06
C ASP A 50 25.28 -2.31 -15.86
N LEU A 51 26.22 -2.48 -14.92
CA LEU A 51 26.33 -1.63 -13.73
C LEU A 51 26.65 -0.18 -14.09
N SER A 52 27.51 0.05 -15.09
CA SER A 52 27.82 1.40 -15.60
C SER A 52 26.65 2.08 -16.31
N LEU A 53 25.69 1.32 -16.84
CA LEU A 53 24.47 1.87 -17.43
C LEU A 53 23.40 2.12 -16.37
N ALA A 54 23.21 1.17 -15.45
CA ALA A 54 22.21 1.23 -14.39
C ALA A 54 22.53 2.28 -13.32
N TYR A 55 23.81 2.58 -13.12
CA TYR A 55 24.30 3.55 -12.15
C TYR A 55 25.33 4.47 -12.81
N SER A 56 26.34 4.93 -12.07
CA SER A 56 27.35 5.84 -12.60
C SER A 56 28.26 5.16 -13.64
N PRO A 57 28.60 5.84 -14.75
CA PRO A 57 28.16 7.19 -15.12
C PRO A 57 26.84 7.25 -15.91
N GLY A 58 26.30 6.13 -16.39
CA GLY A 58 25.19 6.08 -17.34
C GLY A 58 23.88 6.67 -16.84
N VAL A 59 23.58 6.52 -15.54
CA VAL A 59 22.36 7.05 -14.91
C VAL A 59 22.23 8.57 -15.01
N ALA A 60 23.32 9.30 -15.26
CA ALA A 60 23.27 10.75 -15.47
C ALA A 60 22.43 11.12 -16.72
N VAL A 61 22.39 10.26 -17.75
CA VAL A 61 21.67 10.53 -18.99
C VAL A 61 20.15 10.65 -18.77
N PRO A 62 19.45 9.65 -18.17
CA PRO A 62 18.03 9.81 -17.87
C PRO A 62 17.75 10.90 -16.84
N VAL A 63 18.66 11.17 -15.89
CA VAL A 63 18.50 12.28 -14.93
C VAL A 63 18.43 13.63 -15.64
N LEU A 64 19.36 13.89 -16.57
CA LEU A 64 19.35 15.15 -17.35
C LEU A 64 18.13 15.22 -18.27
N ALA A 65 17.72 14.11 -18.89
CA ALA A 65 16.52 14.07 -19.72
C ALA A 65 15.25 14.43 -18.92
N ILE A 66 15.11 13.92 -17.68
CA ILE A 66 13.99 14.25 -16.80
C ILE A 66 14.07 15.70 -16.28
N ALA A 67 15.28 16.23 -16.07
CA ALA A 67 15.46 17.62 -15.69
C ALA A 67 15.02 18.58 -16.82
N ASP A 68 15.28 18.21 -18.08
CA ASP A 68 14.88 18.98 -19.26
C ASP A 68 13.37 18.82 -19.56
N ASP A 69 12.83 17.61 -19.43
CA ASP A 69 11.40 17.31 -19.58
C ASP A 69 10.92 16.36 -18.46
N PRO A 70 10.25 16.89 -17.42
CA PRO A 70 9.75 16.09 -16.30
C PRO A 70 8.77 14.97 -16.69
N ALA A 71 8.07 15.09 -17.84
CA ALA A 71 7.15 14.05 -18.29
C ALA A 71 7.90 12.75 -18.68
N SER A 72 9.16 12.85 -19.10
CA SER A 72 9.99 11.68 -19.43
C SER A 72 10.30 10.76 -18.24
N ALA A 73 9.94 11.17 -17.01
CA ALA A 73 9.96 10.29 -15.85
C ALA A 73 9.07 9.05 -16.05
N PHE A 74 8.00 9.15 -16.85
CA PHE A 74 7.15 8.02 -17.21
C PHE A 74 7.81 7.05 -18.20
N ASP A 75 8.79 7.51 -18.98
CA ASP A 75 9.51 6.68 -19.96
C ASP A 75 10.74 6.00 -19.33
N TYR A 76 11.46 6.72 -18.47
CA TYR A 76 12.78 6.29 -17.98
C TYR A 76 12.79 5.76 -16.55
N THR A 77 11.63 5.69 -15.89
CA THR A 77 11.51 5.18 -14.52
C THR A 77 10.32 4.23 -14.36
N ALA A 78 10.18 3.62 -13.19
CA ALA A 78 9.02 2.82 -12.85
C ALA A 78 7.75 3.64 -12.54
N LYS A 79 7.83 4.99 -12.49
CA LYS A 79 6.74 5.89 -12.05
C LYS A 79 5.40 5.54 -12.69
N GLY A 80 5.38 5.28 -14.00
CA GLY A 80 4.13 4.98 -14.72
C GLY A 80 3.40 3.70 -14.28
N ASN A 81 4.08 2.76 -13.62
CA ASN A 81 3.49 1.52 -13.12
C ASN A 81 3.52 1.40 -11.59
N LEU A 82 4.06 2.40 -10.87
CA LEU A 82 4.31 2.32 -9.43
C LEU A 82 3.23 3.06 -8.64
N VAL A 83 2.49 2.33 -7.80
CA VAL A 83 1.43 2.87 -6.93
C VAL A 83 1.83 2.75 -5.44
N ALA A 84 1.67 3.82 -4.68
CA ALA A 84 1.81 3.76 -3.22
C ALA A 84 0.49 3.33 -2.57
N VAL A 85 0.54 2.29 -1.72
CA VAL A 85 -0.57 1.96 -0.81
C VAL A 85 -0.27 2.60 0.54
N ILE A 86 -1.03 3.61 0.93
CA ILE A 86 -0.71 4.43 2.10
C ILE A 86 -1.80 4.32 3.16
N SER A 87 -1.39 4.07 4.40
CA SER A 87 -2.30 3.98 5.55
C SER A 87 -1.66 4.55 6.82
N ASN A 88 -2.49 5.01 7.76
CA ASN A 88 -2.09 5.25 9.15
C ASN A 88 -2.63 4.19 10.13
N GLY A 89 -3.31 3.16 9.64
CA GLY A 89 -3.79 2.03 10.43
C GLY A 89 -4.90 2.38 11.42
N THR A 90 -5.64 3.46 11.19
CA THR A 90 -6.71 3.92 12.09
C THR A 90 -8.03 3.17 11.90
N ALA A 91 -8.21 2.44 10.80
CA ALA A 91 -9.39 1.63 10.51
C ALA A 91 -9.04 0.30 9.82
N ILE A 92 -8.16 -0.50 10.43
CA ILE A 92 -7.67 -1.75 9.83
C ILE A 92 -8.79 -2.79 9.79
N LEU A 93 -9.30 -3.09 8.59
CA LEU A 93 -10.36 -4.08 8.39
C LEU A 93 -11.56 -3.83 9.32
N GLY A 94 -11.89 -4.79 10.19
CA GLY A 94 -12.88 -4.65 11.27
C GLY A 94 -12.24 -4.61 12.67
N LEU A 95 -10.93 -4.39 12.75
CA LEU A 95 -10.14 -4.40 13.99
C LEU A 95 -10.01 -3.01 14.61
N GLY A 96 -10.33 -1.96 13.85
CA GLY A 96 -10.28 -0.57 14.31
C GLY A 96 -8.87 0.00 14.26
N ASN A 97 -8.58 0.94 15.17
CA ASN A 97 -7.29 1.60 15.24
C ASN A 97 -6.29 0.75 16.03
N LEU A 98 -5.35 0.12 15.32
CA LEU A 98 -4.18 -0.57 15.90
C LEU A 98 -2.86 0.12 15.53
N GLY A 99 -2.94 1.26 14.86
CA GLY A 99 -1.80 2.08 14.42
C GLY A 99 -1.12 1.57 13.14
N ALA A 100 -0.31 2.44 12.56
CA ALA A 100 0.29 2.25 11.24
C ALA A 100 1.14 0.97 11.12
N LEU A 101 1.96 0.63 12.12
CA LEU A 101 2.78 -0.60 12.02
C LEU A 101 1.91 -1.87 11.96
N ALA A 102 0.78 -1.90 12.66
CA ALA A 102 -0.12 -3.04 12.65
C ALA A 102 -0.90 -3.17 11.32
N SER A 103 -1.01 -2.11 10.52
CA SER A 103 -1.64 -2.17 9.19
C SER A 103 -0.74 -2.81 8.13
N LYS A 104 0.58 -2.80 8.35
CA LYS A 104 1.58 -3.28 7.37
C LYS A 104 1.25 -4.63 6.73
N PRO A 105 0.85 -5.69 7.47
CA PRO A 105 0.48 -6.96 6.84
C PRO A 105 -0.69 -6.85 5.86
N VAL A 106 -1.63 -5.94 6.09
CA VAL A 106 -2.76 -5.68 5.18
C VAL A 106 -2.28 -4.89 3.96
N MET A 107 -1.45 -3.86 4.16
CA MET A 107 -0.96 -3.00 3.07
C MET A 107 -0.06 -3.75 2.08
N GLU A 108 0.88 -4.56 2.57
CA GLU A 108 1.62 -5.50 1.72
C GLU A 108 0.68 -6.44 0.96
N GLY A 109 -0.42 -6.86 1.59
CA GLY A 109 -1.43 -7.71 0.96
C GLY A 109 -2.09 -7.01 -0.22
N LYS A 110 -2.45 -5.73 -0.06
CA LYS A 110 -2.98 -4.89 -1.13
C LYS A 110 -1.98 -4.73 -2.28
N ALA A 111 -0.71 -4.49 -1.98
CA ALA A 111 0.35 -4.42 -2.99
C ALA A 111 0.48 -5.73 -3.80
N VAL A 112 0.40 -6.90 -3.14
CA VAL A 112 0.38 -8.21 -3.82
C VAL A 112 -0.85 -8.37 -4.71
N LEU A 113 -2.02 -7.89 -4.28
CA LEU A 113 -3.25 -7.93 -5.10
C LEU A 113 -3.13 -7.05 -6.34
N PHE A 114 -2.60 -5.83 -6.22
CA PHE A 114 -2.30 -4.96 -7.35
C PHE A 114 -1.41 -5.67 -8.38
N LYS A 115 -0.30 -6.26 -7.92
CA LYS A 115 0.61 -6.97 -8.81
C LYS A 115 -0.03 -8.20 -9.45
N ARG A 116 -0.72 -9.01 -8.65
CA ARG A 116 -1.26 -10.31 -9.10
C ARG A 116 -2.37 -10.16 -10.13
N PHE A 117 -3.22 -9.16 -9.98
CA PHE A 117 -4.46 -9.03 -10.76
C PHE A 117 -4.43 -7.91 -11.81
N ALA A 118 -3.55 -6.92 -11.67
CA ALA A 118 -3.48 -5.78 -12.58
C ALA A 118 -2.06 -5.51 -13.14
N ASP A 119 -1.05 -6.30 -12.74
CA ASP A 119 0.37 -6.08 -13.07
C ASP A 119 0.91 -4.70 -12.64
N ILE A 120 0.28 -4.09 -11.64
CA ILE A 120 0.70 -2.82 -11.05
C ILE A 120 1.78 -3.11 -10.00
N ASP A 121 2.94 -2.45 -10.12
CA ASP A 121 3.95 -2.48 -9.08
C ASP A 121 3.50 -1.57 -7.93
N SER A 122 3.61 -2.06 -6.70
CA SER A 122 3.11 -1.31 -5.57
C SER A 122 3.95 -1.52 -4.32
N ILE A 123 4.05 -0.48 -3.50
CA ILE A 123 4.73 -0.49 -2.22
C ILE A 123 3.84 0.13 -1.15
N ASP A 124 3.87 -0.45 0.04
CA ASP A 124 3.16 0.04 1.21
C ASP A 124 3.94 1.12 1.96
N LEU A 125 3.23 2.14 2.43
CA LEU A 125 3.77 3.22 3.24
C LEU A 125 2.89 3.47 4.47
N GLU A 126 3.41 3.11 5.62
CA GLU A 126 2.78 3.34 6.92
C GLU A 126 3.12 4.73 7.46
N VAL A 127 2.15 5.64 7.51
CA VAL A 127 2.32 7.00 8.05
C VAL A 127 1.88 7.01 9.51
N ALA A 128 2.83 7.13 10.44
CA ALA A 128 2.58 7.06 11.88
C ALA A 128 2.03 8.37 12.47
N THR A 129 0.91 8.86 11.96
CA THR A 129 0.17 10.01 12.51
C THR A 129 -1.35 9.81 12.40
N GLU A 130 -2.09 10.31 13.39
CA GLU A 130 -3.54 10.41 13.34
C GLU A 130 -4.02 11.82 12.94
N ASP A 131 -3.11 12.80 12.84
CA ASP A 131 -3.45 14.15 12.38
C ASP A 131 -3.61 14.15 10.84
N PRO A 132 -4.80 14.49 10.32
CA PRO A 132 -5.03 14.54 8.88
C PRO A 132 -4.09 15.49 8.13
N GLU A 133 -3.75 16.64 8.70
CA GLU A 133 -2.88 17.62 8.04
C GLU A 133 -1.44 17.11 7.98
N GLU A 134 -0.95 16.47 9.04
CA GLU A 134 0.37 15.83 9.02
C GLU A 134 0.41 14.70 7.99
N PHE A 135 -0.65 13.89 7.92
CA PHE A 135 -0.78 12.83 6.93
C PHE A 135 -0.75 13.37 5.50
N ILE A 136 -1.56 14.40 5.20
CA ILE A 136 -1.60 15.05 3.89
C ILE A 136 -0.23 15.64 3.53
N ASN A 137 0.43 16.30 4.49
CA ASN A 137 1.76 16.89 4.26
C ASN A 137 2.83 15.82 4.00
N ALA A 138 2.74 14.67 4.65
CA ALA A 138 3.63 13.54 4.38
C ALA A 138 3.41 12.97 2.98
N VAL A 139 2.16 12.78 2.57
CA VAL A 139 1.81 12.13 1.29
C VAL A 139 2.04 13.04 0.09
N LYS A 140 1.65 14.32 0.16
CA LYS A 140 1.71 15.23 -1.01
C LYS A 140 3.13 15.40 -1.56
N LEU A 141 4.14 15.31 -0.71
CA LEU A 141 5.56 15.43 -1.10
C LEU A 141 6.08 14.20 -1.86
N LEU A 142 5.35 13.08 -1.84
CA LEU A 142 5.73 11.84 -2.51
C LEU A 142 5.23 11.75 -3.96
N GLY A 143 4.46 12.73 -4.43
CA GLY A 143 3.90 12.76 -5.80
C GLY A 143 4.91 12.46 -6.93
N PRO A 144 6.16 12.97 -6.89
CA PRO A 144 7.15 12.65 -7.91
C PRO A 144 7.49 11.16 -8.02
N SER A 145 7.41 10.39 -6.93
CA SER A 145 7.82 8.98 -6.90
C SER A 145 6.81 8.03 -7.55
N PHE A 146 5.52 8.36 -7.53
CA PHE A 146 4.44 7.43 -7.85
C PHE A 146 3.61 7.85 -9.06
N GLY A 147 3.05 6.88 -9.78
CA GLY A 147 2.05 7.11 -10.83
C GLY A 147 0.63 7.22 -10.29
N GLY A 148 0.42 6.79 -9.04
CA GLY A 148 -0.85 6.95 -8.32
C GLY A 148 -0.70 6.63 -6.83
N ILE A 149 -1.66 7.11 -6.04
CA ILE A 149 -1.77 6.86 -4.59
C ILE A 149 -3.08 6.12 -4.33
N ASN A 150 -3.01 5.10 -3.48
CA ASN A 150 -4.14 4.33 -2.99
C ASN A 150 -4.17 4.41 -1.46
N LEU A 151 -5.11 5.19 -0.92
CA LEU A 151 -5.34 5.36 0.51
C LEU A 151 -6.13 4.17 1.07
N GLU A 152 -5.67 3.59 2.18
CA GLU A 152 -6.30 2.40 2.77
C GLU A 152 -6.41 2.49 4.28
N ASP A 153 -7.46 1.87 4.83
CA ASP A 153 -7.64 1.67 6.28
C ASP A 153 -7.47 2.95 7.14
N ILE A 154 -7.97 4.08 6.63
CA ILE A 154 -8.05 5.38 7.34
C ILE A 154 -9.47 5.58 7.86
N LYS A 155 -9.62 5.96 9.14
CA LYS A 155 -10.93 6.16 9.77
C LYS A 155 -11.71 7.31 9.14
N ALA A 156 -13.04 7.19 9.20
CA ALA A 156 -13.96 8.27 8.88
C ALA A 156 -14.19 9.18 10.11
N PRO A 157 -14.45 10.48 9.91
CA PRO A 157 -14.59 11.19 8.63
C PRO A 157 -13.28 11.63 7.96
N GLU A 158 -12.13 11.42 8.60
CA GLU A 158 -10.82 11.93 8.18
C GLU A 158 -10.40 11.44 6.79
N CYS A 159 -10.70 10.20 6.43
CA CYS A 159 -10.38 9.63 5.12
C CYS A 159 -10.92 10.48 3.96
N PHE A 160 -12.14 11.03 4.07
CA PHE A 160 -12.74 11.87 3.03
C PHE A 160 -12.01 13.19 2.86
N VAL A 161 -11.64 13.84 3.98
CA VAL A 161 -10.91 15.12 3.96
C VAL A 161 -9.51 14.92 3.39
N ILE A 162 -8.85 13.82 3.75
CA ILE A 162 -7.52 13.47 3.27
C ILE A 162 -7.56 13.20 1.76
N GLU A 163 -8.51 12.38 1.28
CA GLU A 163 -8.64 12.06 -0.14
C GLU A 163 -8.93 13.33 -0.96
N GLU A 164 -9.92 14.12 -0.56
CA GLU A 164 -10.29 15.36 -1.25
C GLU A 164 -9.10 16.32 -1.38
N LYS A 165 -8.42 16.61 -0.27
CA LYS A 165 -7.26 17.51 -0.28
C LYS A 165 -6.09 16.97 -1.11
N LEU A 166 -5.79 15.68 -1.03
CA LEU A 166 -4.69 15.10 -1.82
C LEU A 166 -5.01 15.12 -3.32
N ARG A 167 -6.28 14.90 -3.72
CA ARG A 167 -6.72 15.02 -5.11
C ARG A 167 -6.60 16.45 -5.64
N GLU A 168 -6.75 17.47 -4.79
CA GLU A 168 -6.52 18.88 -5.17
C GLU A 168 -5.03 19.24 -5.25
N LEU A 169 -4.20 18.66 -4.39
CA LEU A 169 -2.80 19.04 -4.23
C LEU A 169 -1.82 18.29 -5.14
N MET A 170 -2.21 17.14 -5.69
CA MET A 170 -1.31 16.24 -6.41
C MET A 170 -1.70 16.11 -7.89
N ASP A 171 -0.69 16.09 -8.76
CA ASP A 171 -0.85 15.92 -10.22
C ASP A 171 -1.02 14.44 -10.66
N ILE A 172 -1.21 13.53 -9.70
CA ILE A 172 -1.41 12.10 -9.94
C ILE A 172 -2.74 11.64 -9.33
N PRO A 173 -3.33 10.56 -9.84
CA PRO A 173 -4.56 10.02 -9.25
C PRO A 173 -4.36 9.59 -7.79
N VAL A 174 -5.34 9.94 -6.95
CA VAL A 174 -5.47 9.53 -5.55
C VAL A 174 -6.85 8.89 -5.39
N PHE A 175 -6.90 7.69 -4.81
CA PHE A 175 -8.11 6.90 -4.59
C PHE A 175 -8.13 6.27 -3.20
#